data_AF-A0A2J6GZ23-F1
#
_entry.id   AF-A0A2J6GZ23-F1
#
_cell.length_a   1.000
_cell.length_b   1.000
_cell.length_c   1.000
_cell.angle_alpha   90.00
_cell.angle_beta   90.00
_cell.angle_gamma   90.00
#
_symmetry.space_group_name_H-M   'P 1'
#
loop_
_entity.id
_entity.type
_entity.pdbx_description
1 polymer ?
#
loop_
_entity_poly.entity_id
_entity_poly.type
_entity_poly.pdbx_seq_one_letter_code
_entity_poly.pdbx_strand_id
1 'polypeptide(L)' 'MSIKSFNVDEDTYGKFSSYCKENGISMSKQVETFMKSMIEEDPQVKQEYLEKLERIRKGKFVKVNNFAERYGLKE' A
#
# COMPACT_ATOMS: atom_id res chain seq x y z
N MET A 1 8.88 11.67 22.34
CA MET A 1 8.44 12.17 21.02
C MET A 1 8.70 13.66 20.95
N SER A 2 9.16 14.20 19.81
CA SER A 2 9.34 15.64 19.60
C SER A 2 8.22 16.18 18.72
N ILE A 3 7.76 17.40 18.99
CA ILE A 3 6.74 18.06 18.18
C ILE A 3 7.37 18.41 16.82
N LYS A 4 6.72 17.99 15.73
CA LYS A 4 7.05 18.39 14.37
C LYS A 4 5.97 19.32 13.87
N SER A 5 6.35 20.50 13.38
CA SER A 5 5.46 21.46 12.75
C SER A 5 5.83 21.59 11.28
N PHE A 6 4.81 21.64 10.44
CA PHE A 6 4.93 21.85 9.00
C PHE A 6 3.64 22.54 8.53
N ASN A 7 3.75 23.32 7.46
CA ASN A 7 2.59 23.98 6.87
C ASN A 7 1.93 23.05 5.87
N VAL A 8 0.60 22.99 5.90
CA VAL A 8 -0.23 22.24 4.96
C VAL A 8 -1.34 23.16 4.50
N ASP A 9 -1.70 23.04 3.23
CA ASP A 9 -2.89 23.66 2.67
C ASP A 9 -4.16 23.27 3.46
N GLU A 10 -5.06 24.23 3.68
CA GLU A 10 -6.22 24.07 4.57
C GLU A 10 -7.23 23.06 4.00
N ASP A 11 -7.49 23.09 2.70
CA ASP A 11 -8.38 22.14 2.03
C ASP A 11 -7.82 20.70 2.12
N THR A 12 -6.51 20.57 1.92
CA THR A 12 -5.80 19.28 2.01
C THR A 12 -5.85 18.73 3.44
N TYR A 13 -5.59 19.57 4.44
CA TYR A 13 -5.71 19.19 5.85
C TYR A 13 -7.14 18.77 6.19
N GLY A 14 -8.14 19.53 5.74
CA GLY A 14 -9.55 19.23 5.98
C GLY A 14 -9.95 17.85 5.46
N LYS A 15 -9.64 17.56 4.19
CA LYS A 15 -9.93 16.26 3.55
C LYS A 15 -9.24 15.11 4.28
N PHE A 16 -7.97 15.27 4.60
CA PHE A 16 -7.19 14.23 5.28
C PHE A 16 -7.68 14.00 6.71
N SER A 17 -8.08 15.07 7.40
CA SER A 17 -8.64 15.01 8.74
C SER A 17 -9.97 14.27 8.80
N SER A 18 -10.87 14.56 7.86
CA SER A 18 -12.13 13.83 7.71
C SER A 18 -11.89 12.35 7.43
N TYR A 19 -10.99 12.03 6.50
CA TYR A 19 -10.62 10.64 6.19
C TYR A 19 -10.13 9.88 7.43
N CYS A 20 -9.22 10.47 8.22
CA CYS A 20 -8.74 9.83 9.45
C CYS A 20 -9.85 9.60 10.47
N LYS A 21 -10.77 10.57 10.63
CA LYS A 21 -11.91 10.43 11.54
C LYS A 21 -12.89 9.35 11.10
N GLU A 22 -13.25 9.32 9.83
CA GLU A 22 -14.18 8.33 9.25
C GLU A 22 -13.67 6.89 9.40
N ASN A 23 -12.35 6.71 9.32
CA ASN A 23 -11.71 5.40 9.44
C ASN A 23 -11.27 5.07 10.88
N GLY A 24 -11.53 5.93 11.87
CA GLY A 24 -11.10 5.73 13.26
C GLY A 24 -9.59 5.71 13.46
N ILE A 25 -8.84 6.42 12.61
CA ILE A 25 -7.38 6.43 12.59
C ILE A 25 -6.85 7.69 13.27
N SER A 26 -5.80 7.55 14.09
CA SER A 26 -5.08 8.69 14.64
C SER A 26 -4.28 9.40 13.54
N MET A 27 -4.48 10.71 13.39
CA MET A 27 -3.81 11.55 12.41
C MET A 27 -2.28 11.44 12.49
N SER A 28 -1.72 11.56 13.70
CA SER A 28 -0.27 11.52 13.90
C SER A 28 0.32 10.17 13.49
N LYS A 29 -0.40 9.09 13.80
CA LYS A 29 -0.02 7.74 13.39
C LYS A 29 -0.07 7.57 11.89
N GLN A 30 -1.09 8.10 11.22
CA GLN A 30 -1.21 8.04 9.76
C GLN A 30 -0.09 8.83 9.07
N VAL A 31 0.26 10.01 9.59
CA VAL A 31 1.38 10.81 9.06
C VAL A 31 2.70 10.06 9.25
N GLU A 32 2.93 9.45 10.40
CA GLU A 32 4.14 8.65 10.65
C GLU A 32 4.22 7.43 9.71
N THR A 33 3.12 6.70 9.54
CA THR A 33 3.04 5.58 8.59
C THR A 33 3.29 6.03 7.16
N PHE A 34 2.75 7.18 6.76
CA PHE A 34 3.03 7.76 5.44
C PHE A 34 4.52 8.07 5.28
N MET A 35 5.13 8.75 6.25
CA MET A 35 6.57 9.05 6.21
C MET A 35 7.42 7.78 6.12
N LYS A 36 7.07 6.73 6.88
CA LYS A 36 7.73 5.41 6.79
C LYS A 36 7.58 4.80 5.41
N SER A 37 6.37 4.79 4.84
CA SER A 37 6.14 4.26 3.50
C SER A 37 6.99 4.95 2.44
N MET A 38 7.23 6.26 2.57
CA MET A 38 8.06 7.02 1.64
C MET A 38 9.56 6.74 1.79
N ILE A 39 10.01 6.26 2.94
CA ILE A 39 11.41 5.94 3.23
C ILE A 39 11.72 4.46 2.96
N GLU A 40 10.79 3.59 3.32
CA GLU A 40 10.95 2.13 3.29
C GLU A 40 10.56 1.53 1.93
N GLU A 41 9.66 2.16 1.15
CA GLU A 41 9.43 1.75 -0.24
C GLU A 41 10.61 2.23 -1.10
N ASP A 42 11.59 1.33 -1.32
CA ASP A 42 12.56 1.51 -2.40
C ASP A 42 11.79 1.73 -3.71
N PRO A 43 12.00 2.86 -4.42
CA PRO A 43 11.31 3.16 -5.67
C PRO A 43 11.38 2.00 -6.68
N GLN A 44 12.45 1.21 -6.66
CA GLN A 44 12.63 0.05 -7.52
C GLN A 44 11.65 -1.07 -7.17
N VAL A 45 11.43 -1.34 -5.88
CA VAL A 45 10.49 -2.37 -5.39
C VAL A 45 9.06 -1.97 -5.74
N LYS A 46 8.72 -0.68 -5.63
CA LYS A 46 7.42 -0.16 -6.04
C LYS A 46 7.16 -0.37 -7.53
N GLN A 47 8.16 -0.09 -8.36
CA GLN A 47 8.04 -0.27 -9.80
C GLN A 47 7.92 -1.75 -10.19
N GLU A 48 8.74 -2.63 -9.61
CA GLU A 48 8.65 -4.07 -9.83
C GLU A 48 7.29 -4.64 -9.37
N TYR A 49 6.77 -4.14 -8.24
CA TYR A 49 5.45 -4.52 -7.73
C TYR A 49 4.33 -4.09 -8.69
N LEU A 50 4.37 -2.86 -9.19
CA LEU A 50 3.41 -2.35 -10.19
C LEU A 50 3.48 -3.16 -11.50
N GLU A 51 4.68 -3.51 -11.95
CA GLU A 51 4.85 -4.37 -13.13
C GLU A 51 4.29 -5.78 -12.92
N LYS A 52 4.49 -6.38 -11.73
CA LYS A 52 3.88 -7.67 -11.37
C LYS A 52 2.35 -7.59 -11.40
N LEU A 53 1.75 -6.54 -10.85
CA LEU A 53 0.31 -6.32 -10.88
C LEU A 53 -0.22 -6.18 -12.31
N GLU A 54 0.47 -5.45 -13.18
CA GLU A 54 0.10 -5.31 -14.59
C GLU A 54 0.18 -6.64 -15.35
N ARG A 55 1.22 -7.45 -15.11
CA ARG A 55 1.33 -8.79 -15.68
C ARG A 55 0.20 -9.71 -15.22
N ILE A 56 -0.16 -9.63 -13.94
CA ILE A 56 -1.30 -10.36 -13.40
C ILE A 56 -2.58 -9.89 -14.11
N ARG A 57 -2.85 -8.58 -14.15
CA ARG A 57 -4.07 -8.04 -14.77
C ARG A 57 -4.25 -8.44 -16.25
N LYS A 58 -3.15 -8.51 -17.00
CA LYS A 58 -3.14 -8.92 -18.41
C LYS A 58 -3.07 -10.44 -18.61
N GLY A 59 -2.81 -11.19 -17.54
CA GLY A 59 -2.69 -12.64 -17.56
C GLY A 59 -4.04 -13.34 -17.79
N LYS A 60 -4.03 -14.36 -18.64
CA LYS A 60 -5.16 -15.30 -18.76
C LYS A 60 -5.01 -16.36 -17.67
N PHE A 61 -5.65 -16.15 -16.53
CA PHE A 61 -5.63 -17.12 -15.44
C PHE A 61 -6.47 -18.33 -15.78
N VAL A 62 -5.93 -19.51 -15.46
CA VAL A 62 -6.67 -20.77 -15.54
C VAL A 62 -7.06 -21.16 -14.13
N LYS A 63 -8.32 -21.54 -13.93
CA LYS A 63 -8.77 -22.08 -12.64
C LYS A 63 -8.03 -23.39 -12.36
N VAL A 64 -7.44 -23.49 -11.18
CA VAL A 64 -6.74 -24.68 -10.70
C VAL A 64 -7.42 -25.13 -9.41
N ASN A 65 -7.91 -26.37 -9.37
CA ASN A 65 -8.56 -26.92 -8.17
C ASN A 65 -7.51 -27.49 -7.18
N ASN A 66 -6.42 -28.06 -7.68
CA ASN A 66 -5.29 -28.54 -6.89
C ASN A 66 -3.96 -28.16 -7.58
N PHE A 67 -3.13 -27.38 -6.90
CA PHE A 67 -1.84 -26.91 -7.43
C PHE A 67 -0.78 -28.02 -7.46
N ALA A 68 -0.78 -28.92 -6.46
CA ALA A 68 0.16 -30.03 -6.39
C ALA A 68 -0.07 -31.01 -7.56
N GLU A 69 -1.33 -31.30 -7.88
CA GLU A 69 -1.71 -32.13 -9.04
C GLU A 69 -1.30 -31.47 -10.36
N ARG A 70 -1.57 -30.18 -10.53
CA ARG A 70 -1.32 -29.47 -11.79
C ARG A 70 0.16 -29.24 -12.08
N TYR A 71 0.99 -29.04 -11.05
CA TYR A 71 2.40 -28.68 -11.20
C TYR A 71 3.36 -29.76 -10.66
N GLY A 72 2.85 -30.92 -10.24
CA GLY A 72 3.66 -32.07 -9.82
C GLY A 72 4.47 -31.81 -8.54
N LEU A 73 3.98 -30.95 -7.64
CA LEU A 73 4.62 -30.71 -6.35
C LEU A 73 4.30 -31.90 -5.45
N LYS A 74 5.32 -32.50 -4.83
CA LYS A 74 5.12 -33.53 -3.81
C LYS A 74 4.49 -32.86 -2.58
N GLU A 75 3.36 -33.40 -2.12
CA GLU A 75 2.74 -33.01 -0.84
C GLU A 75 3.70 -33.20 0.34
#